data_AF-A0A967SSS4-F1
#
_entry.id   AF-A0A967SSS4-F1
#
_cell.length_a   1.000
_cell.length_b   1.000
_cell.length_c   1.000
_cell.angle_alpha   90.00
_cell.angle_beta   90.00
_cell.angle_gamma   90.00
#
_symmetry.space_group_name_H-M   'P 1'
#
loop_
_entity.id
_entity.type
_entity.pdbx_description
1 polymer ?
#
loop_
_entity_poly.entity_id
_entity_poly.type
_entity_poly.pdbx_seq_one_letter_code
_entity_poly.pdbx_strand_id
1 'polypeptide(L)' 'FRRVLDGAVLRFEAGADGFTDTDTGSVWDVTGRAVAGPLEGRRLEPVVHGNYLWFAWGAFAPDTRIWR' A
#
# COMPACT_ATOMS: atom_id res chain seq x y z
N PHE A 1 0.37 1.77 0.31
CA PHE A 1 -0.16 2.79 -0.63
C PHE A 1 -0.88 3.87 0.14
N ARG A 2 -0.86 5.12 -0.35
CA ARG A 2 -1.73 6.17 0.21
C ARG A 2 -3.16 5.83 -0.16
N ARG A 3 -4.06 5.86 0.81
CA ARG A 3 -5.52 5.67 0.60
C ARG A 3 -6.19 6.91 -0.01
N VAL A 4 -5.46 7.68 -0.81
CA VAL A 4 -5.92 8.93 -1.42
C VAL A 4 -5.90 8.76 -2.93
N LEU A 5 -7.02 9.09 -3.58
CA LEU A 5 -7.15 9.12 -5.03
C LEU A 5 -7.85 10.42 -5.42
N ASP A 6 -7.20 11.23 -6.27
CA ASP A 6 -7.72 12.52 -6.74
C ASP A 6 -8.19 13.46 -5.60
N GLY A 7 -7.51 13.41 -4.45
CA GLY A 7 -7.86 14.20 -3.26
C GLY A 7 -8.95 13.61 -2.36
N ALA A 8 -9.65 12.56 -2.82
CA ALA A 8 -10.59 11.81 -1.99
C ALA A 8 -9.86 10.75 -1.17
N VAL A 9 -10.28 10.58 0.09
CA VAL A 9 -9.67 9.59 0.98
C VAL A 9 -10.59 8.38 1.10
N LEU A 10 -10.17 7.26 0.49
CA LEU A 10 -10.92 6.02 0.42
C LEU A 10 -10.81 5.22 1.72
N ARG A 11 -11.80 4.37 1.99
CA ARG A 11 -11.82 3.39 3.09
C ARG A 11 -11.82 2.00 2.52
N PHE A 12 -11.02 1.11 3.11
CA PHE A 12 -10.83 -0.25 2.61
C PHE A 12 -11.21 -1.28 3.66
N GLU A 13 -11.82 -2.35 3.19
CA GLU A 13 -12.00 -3.61 3.91
C GLU A 13 -11.16 -4.68 3.22
N ALA A 14 -10.44 -5.47 4.02
CA ALA A 14 -9.65 -6.59 3.51
C ALA A 14 -10.54 -7.85 3.43
N GLY A 15 -10.52 -8.51 2.28
CA GLY A 15 -11.14 -9.81 2.06
C GLY A 15 -10.10 -10.89 1.76
N ALA A 16 -10.56 -12.11 1.46
CA ALA A 16 -9.67 -13.23 1.15
C ALA A 16 -8.80 -12.98 -0.10
N ASP A 17 -9.34 -12.28 -1.09
CA ASP A 17 -8.73 -12.13 -2.42
C ASP A 17 -8.21 -10.71 -2.71
N GLY A 18 -8.17 -9.83 -1.70
CA GLY A 18 -7.69 -8.46 -1.87
C GLY A 18 -8.40 -7.45 -0.99
N PHE A 19 -8.61 -6.26 -1.53
CA PHE A 19 -9.19 -5.14 -0.79
C PHE A 19 -10.38 -4.56 -1.55
N THR A 20 -11.47 -4.28 -0.84
CA THR A 20 -12.62 -3.57 -1.40
C THR A 20 -12.68 -2.19 -0.77
N ASP A 21 -12.76 -1.15 -1.61
CA ASP A 21 -13.05 0.20 -1.14
C ASP A 21 -14.56 0.34 -0.86
N THR A 22 -14.95 0.80 0.32
CA THR A 22 -16.36 0.90 0.73
C THR A 22 -17.05 2.17 0.23
N ASP A 23 -16.29 3.15 -0.29
CA ASP A 23 -16.86 4.38 -0.83
C ASP A 23 -17.39 4.18 -2.28
N THR A 24 -16.73 3.34 -3.09
CA THR A 24 -17.15 3.07 -4.49
C THR A 24 -17.47 1.61 -4.78
N GLY A 25 -17.08 0.69 -3.91
CA GLY A 25 -17.20 -0.76 -4.14
C GLY A 25 -16.15 -1.32 -5.10
N SER A 26 -15.09 -0.57 -5.42
CA SER A 26 -14.02 -1.04 -6.30
C SER A 26 -13.12 -2.05 -5.60
N VAL A 27 -12.65 -3.06 -6.33
CA VAL A 27 -11.74 -4.10 -5.82
C VAL A 27 -10.31 -3.81 -6.24
N TRP A 28 -9.38 -3.97 -5.30
CA TRP A 28 -7.98 -3.59 -5.42
C TRP A 28 -7.05 -4.75 -5.05
N ASP A 29 -5.98 -4.89 -5.81
CA ASP A 29 -4.91 -5.84 -5.52
C ASP A 29 -3.87 -5.25 -4.55
N VAL A 30 -2.94 -6.11 -4.09
CA VAL A 30 -1.87 -5.73 -3.17
C VAL A 30 -0.89 -4.70 -3.76
N THR A 31 -0.89 -4.52 -5.09
CA THR A 31 -0.05 -3.54 -5.79
C THR A 31 -0.68 -2.15 -5.87
N GLY A 32 -1.85 -1.99 -5.25
CA GLY A 32 -2.60 -0.74 -5.23
C GLY A 32 -3.29 -0.43 -6.55
N ARG A 33 -3.53 -1.43 -7.41
CA ARG A 33 -4.28 -1.29 -8.65
C ARG A 33 -5.73 -1.73 -8.44
N ALA A 34 -6.68 -0.93 -8.91
CA ALA A 34 -8.07 -1.33 -9.00
C ALA A 34 -8.25 -2.32 -10.15
N VAL A 35 -8.68 -3.53 -9.84
CA VAL A 35 -8.81 -4.65 -10.78
C VAL A 35 -10.25 -4.90 -11.20
N ALA A 36 -11.24 -4.34 -10.49
CA ALA A 36 -12.64 -4.40 -10.86
C ALA A 36 -13.45 -3.24 -10.22
N GLY A 37 -14.60 -2.94 -10.79
CA GLY A 37 -15.55 -1.95 -10.26
C GLY A 37 -15.34 -0.53 -10.84
N PRO A 38 -15.99 0.49 -10.25
CA PRO A 38 -16.04 1.83 -10.84
C PRO A 38 -14.67 2.52 -11.06
N LEU A 39 -13.65 2.14 -10.29
CA LEU A 39 -12.29 2.69 -10.39
C LEU A 39 -11.33 1.77 -11.13
N GLU A 40 -11.80 0.75 -11.85
CA GLU A 40 -10.95 -0.20 -12.57
C GLU A 40 -9.86 0.50 -13.43
N GLY A 41 -8.63 0.01 -13.32
CA GLY A 41 -7.46 0.57 -14.01
C GLY A 41 -6.79 1.75 -13.30
N ARG A 42 -7.43 2.35 -12.29
CA ARG A 42 -6.80 3.37 -11.44
C ARG A 42 -5.75 2.73 -10.52
N ARG A 43 -4.79 3.55 -10.07
CA ARG A 43 -3.68 3.11 -9.20
C ARG A 43 -3.46 4.10 -8.06
N LEU A 44 -3.32 3.58 -6.84
CA LEU A 44 -2.96 4.37 -5.66
C LEU A 44 -1.48 4.76 -5.69
N GLU A 45 -1.15 5.87 -5.06
CA GLU A 45 0.24 6.28 -4.87
C GLU A 45 0.96 5.32 -3.90
N PRO A 46 2.10 4.73 -4.29
CA PRO A 46 2.91 3.94 -3.38
C PRO A 46 3.47 4.83 -2.26
N VAL A 47 3.41 4.34 -1.03
CA VAL A 47 4.17 4.96 0.07
C VAL A 47 5.59 4.46 -0.06
N VAL A 48 6.57 5.36 0.00
CA VAL A 48 7.97 4.97 0.03
C VAL A 48 8.19 4.08 1.24
N HIS A 49 8.56 2.83 0.98
CA HIS A 49 8.88 1.83 1.98
C HIS A 49 10.00 0.95 1.40
N GLY A 50 10.75 0.30 2.28
CA GLY A 50 11.73 -0.69 1.88
C GLY A 50 11.62 -1.91 2.78
N ASN A 51 11.79 -3.08 2.16
CA ASN A 51 11.95 -4.34 2.87
C ASN A 51 13.45 -4.63 2.93
N TYR A 52 14.06 -4.39 4.08
CA TYR A 52 15.49 -4.54 4.28
C TYR A 52 15.75 -5.65 5.30
N LEU A 53 16.70 -6.54 4.97
CA LEU A 53 17.33 -7.37 6.00
C LEU A 53 18.03 -6.45 7.00
N TRP A 54 17.90 -6.74 8.29
CA TRP A 54 18.40 -5.84 9.35
C TRP A 54 19.89 -5.49 9.18
N PHE A 55 20.72 -6.44 8.72
CA PHE A 55 22.15 -6.24 8.52
C PHE A 55 22.45 -5.36 7.29
N ALA A 56 21.62 -5.43 6.24
CA ALA A 56 21.73 -4.56 5.08
C ALA A 56 21.33 -3.13 5.47
N TRP A 57 20.26 -2.98 6.25
CA TRP A 57 19.86 -1.68 6.80
C TRP A 57 20.97 -1.08 7.68
N GLY A 58 21.59 -1.88 8.56
CA GLY A 58 22.71 -1.43 9.38
C GLY A 58 23.91 -0.93 8.58
N ALA A 59 24.15 -1.47 7.38
CA ALA A 59 25.20 -0.98 6.48
C ALA A 59 24.84 0.36 5.80
N PHE A 60 23.57 0.57 5.44
CA PHE A 60 23.11 1.80 4.77
C PHE A 60 22.73 2.94 5.74
N ALA A 61 22.38 2.61 6.98
CA ALA A 61 21.96 3.55 8.02
C ALA A 61 22.72 3.27 9.33
N PRO A 62 24.03 3.59 9.38
CA PRO A 62 24.94 3.15 10.45
C PRO A 62 24.59 3.70 11.84
N ASP A 63 23.88 4.82 11.92
CA ASP A 63 23.42 5.40 13.19
C ASP A 63 22.19 4.68 13.78
N THR A 64 21.62 3.71 13.05
CA THR A 64 20.48 2.94 13.54
C THR A 64 20.92 2.01 14.68
N ARG A 65 20.34 2.19 15.87
CA ARG A 65 20.58 1.27 17.00
C ARG A 65 19.87 -0.07 16.79
N ILE A 66 20.66 -1.12 16.64
CA ILE A 66 20.18 -2.50 16.48
C ILE A 66 20.18 -3.19 17.85
N TRP A 67 19.06 -3.80 18.23
CA TRP A 67 18.89 -4.51 19.50
C TRP A 67 18.98 -6.02 19.30
N ARG A 68 19.48 -6.72 20.32
CA ARG A 68 19.62 -8.18 20.39
C ARG A 68 18.70 -8.74 21.44
#